data_AF-A0A1E7FSQ3-F1
#
_entry.id   AF-A0A1E7FSQ3-F1
#
_cell.length_a   1.000
_cell.length_b   1.000
_cell.length_c   1.000
_cell.angle_alpha   90.00
_cell.angle_beta   90.00
_cell.angle_gamma   90.00
#
_symmetry.space_group_name_H-M   'P 1'
#
loop_
_entity.id
_entity.type
_entity.pdbx_description
1 polymer ?
#
loop_
_entity_poly.entity_id
_entity_poly.type
_entity_poly.pdbx_seq_one_letter_code
_entity_poly.pdbx_strand_id
1 'polypeptide(L)'
;MKSSLLPILQQAFPTESVVSYETKTKIVQANAEGHLVTVLFDSGDDNDNGDNNNNNNGRCDNTAVENDKSCFVKTVDANYYYEKKGKNSWPDFRRTIMYLRTEVRFYQEILPDLLSALTLSSSSSSLSSNVNIFSTPEIYASNYNLDGLLTEEERATDDPMQGPVDVDWNTTTTTSTNFITTAAVDATAVSAANSSKGGYIVMETIPELQYIQDSPITIQQAKDALDGIAAFHASAWENQELLIKAQTRLSRGSYHLKTRNPKEVTGLVDAWIQFTTAFDINIDDNNNDNYATLSHGDCKAMNFFLPISNDENKDNNRGVILIDFASTGVGLGMSDVAMLIHHAIRPEHLDDGGEMMLVDHYINKLNDLLLLKQQQQQQQNQEEETHDVNDTTMNTTTRPIKQSLCYYPKEIALWHYKLAVADYFRFFLGRFWKSATPESFEKRKYSKNTAFINRDRDAAFAFIKRVEKYMTEIEQVKQNKDNFLSS
;
A
#
# COMPACT_ATOMS: atom_id res chain seq x y z
N MET A 1 26.63 8.62 -13.16
CA MET A 1 25.87 9.82 -13.58
C MET A 1 24.45 9.67 -13.05
N LYS A 2 23.75 10.74 -12.68
CA LYS A 2 22.33 10.62 -12.30
C LYS A 2 21.50 10.41 -13.57
N SER A 3 20.61 9.42 -13.57
CA SER A 3 19.69 9.18 -14.68
C SER A 3 18.80 10.41 -14.91
N SER A 4 18.68 10.82 -16.16
CA SER A 4 17.73 11.86 -16.56
C SER A 4 16.30 11.36 -16.30
N LEU A 5 15.41 12.21 -15.77
CA LEU A 5 14.00 11.85 -15.61
C LEU A 5 13.22 11.97 -16.92
N LEU A 6 13.76 12.64 -17.95
CA LEU A 6 13.05 12.90 -19.19
C LEU A 6 12.54 11.62 -19.89
N PRO A 7 13.33 10.54 -20.04
CA PRO A 7 12.83 9.30 -20.65
C PRO A 7 11.70 8.65 -19.84
N ILE A 8 11.76 8.74 -18.50
CA ILE A 8 10.71 8.23 -17.60
C ILE A 8 9.42 9.02 -17.81
N LEU A 9 9.52 10.35 -17.89
CA LEU A 9 8.37 11.23 -18.08
C LEU A 9 7.75 11.08 -19.47
N GLN A 10 8.56 10.90 -20.52
CA GLN A 10 8.09 10.60 -21.87
C GLN A 10 7.33 9.27 -21.92
N GLN A 11 7.73 8.28 -21.13
CA GLN A 11 6.98 7.02 -21.01
C GLN A 11 5.68 7.19 -20.22
N ALA A 12 5.65 8.07 -19.22
CA ALA A 12 4.47 8.33 -18.39
C ALA A 12 3.37 9.12 -19.11
N PHE A 13 3.74 9.91 -20.13
CA PHE A 13 2.83 10.74 -20.91
C PHE A 13 3.06 10.47 -22.41
N PRO A 14 2.72 9.27 -22.91
CA PRO A 14 3.07 8.85 -24.27
C PRO A 14 2.26 9.58 -25.35
N THR A 15 1.13 10.18 -24.98
CA THR A 15 0.26 10.93 -25.90
C THR A 15 0.65 12.40 -26.03
N GLU A 16 1.45 12.89 -25.10
CA GLU A 16 1.87 14.27 -25.00
C GLU A 16 3.36 14.39 -25.33
N SER A 17 3.74 15.36 -26.15
CA SER A 17 5.15 15.58 -26.46
C SER A 17 5.85 16.23 -25.27
N VAL A 18 6.36 15.43 -24.34
CA VAL A 18 7.15 15.92 -23.20
C VAL A 18 8.48 16.47 -23.70
N VAL A 19 8.64 17.80 -23.62
CA VAL A 19 9.84 18.50 -24.10
C VAL A 19 10.88 18.63 -22.98
N SER A 20 10.43 18.98 -21.78
CA SER A 20 11.31 19.23 -20.64
C SER A 20 10.57 19.10 -19.32
N TYR A 21 11.30 19.22 -18.22
CA TYR A 21 10.73 19.18 -16.87
C TYR A 21 11.53 20.08 -15.93
N GLU A 22 10.85 20.58 -14.90
CA GLU A 22 11.47 21.31 -13.79
C GLU A 22 11.32 20.52 -12.50
N THR A 23 12.43 20.24 -11.81
CA THR A 23 12.38 19.62 -10.47
C THR A 23 12.17 20.70 -9.42
N LYS A 24 11.01 20.70 -8.77
CA LYS A 24 10.66 21.63 -7.68
C LYS A 24 11.32 21.22 -6.37
N THR A 25 11.16 19.96 -6.00
CA THR A 25 11.66 19.41 -4.73
C THR A 25 12.29 18.05 -4.95
N LYS A 26 13.43 17.79 -4.28
CA LYS A 26 14.05 16.47 -4.23
C LYS A 26 14.00 15.91 -2.82
N ILE A 27 13.43 14.71 -2.69
CA ILE A 27 13.35 13.96 -1.45
C ILE A 27 14.34 12.79 -1.55
N VAL A 28 15.39 12.80 -0.76
CA VAL A 28 16.38 11.71 -0.75
C VAL A 28 16.09 10.80 0.44
N GLN A 29 15.70 9.57 0.17
CA GLN A 29 15.65 8.51 1.17
C GLN A 29 16.93 7.68 1.08
N ALA A 30 17.18 6.85 2.10
CA ALA A 30 18.40 6.04 2.14
C ALA A 30 18.57 5.17 0.88
N ASN A 31 17.45 4.74 0.29
CA ASN A 31 17.42 3.74 -0.77
C ASN A 31 16.57 4.10 -2.00
N ALA A 32 15.97 5.29 -2.04
CA ALA A 32 15.17 5.76 -3.16
C ALA A 32 15.30 7.28 -3.29
N GLU A 33 15.08 7.81 -4.49
CA GLU A 33 14.98 9.24 -4.73
C GLU A 33 13.55 9.58 -5.15
N GLY A 34 12.96 10.58 -4.50
CA GLY A 34 11.68 11.17 -4.86
C GLY A 34 11.87 12.55 -5.47
N HIS A 35 11.12 12.87 -6.50
CA HIS A 35 11.20 14.14 -7.21
C HIS A 35 9.79 14.69 -7.41
N LEU A 36 9.51 15.87 -6.89
CA LEU A 36 8.35 16.65 -7.30
C LEU A 36 8.73 17.43 -8.56
N VAL A 37 8.05 17.16 -9.68
CA VAL A 37 8.39 17.74 -10.99
C VAL A 37 7.18 18.39 -11.63
N THR A 38 7.43 19.47 -12.37
CA THR A 38 6.49 20.07 -13.32
C THR A 38 6.93 19.66 -14.72
N VAL A 39 6.06 18.94 -15.42
CA VAL A 39 6.30 18.43 -16.78
C VAL A 39 5.80 19.46 -17.78
N LEU A 40 6.62 19.80 -18.77
CA LEU A 40 6.30 20.78 -19.81
C LEU A 40 6.05 20.06 -21.14
N PHE A 41 4.86 20.26 -21.71
CA PHE A 41 4.45 19.67 -22.99
C PHE A 41 4.61 20.66 -24.13
N ASP A 42 4.88 20.15 -25.34
CA ASP A 42 4.86 20.94 -26.57
C ASP A 42 3.43 21.39 -26.89
N SER A 43 3.22 22.68 -27.14
CA SER A 43 1.87 23.23 -27.41
C SER A 43 1.35 22.91 -28.82
N GLY A 44 2.19 22.41 -29.74
CA GLY A 44 1.76 21.96 -31.07
C GLY A 44 1.17 23.04 -32.02
N ASP A 45 0.97 24.27 -31.53
CA ASP A 45 0.20 25.33 -32.21
C ASP A 45 0.98 26.19 -33.23
N ASP A 46 2.17 25.76 -33.66
CA ASP A 46 2.97 26.51 -34.64
C ASP A 46 2.46 26.42 -36.09
N ASN A 47 1.27 25.87 -36.33
CA ASN A 47 0.66 25.74 -37.65
C ASN A 47 -0.50 26.71 -37.94
N ASP A 48 -0.61 27.82 -37.21
CA ASP A 48 -1.47 28.93 -37.65
C ASP A 48 -0.81 29.64 -38.84
N ASN A 49 -0.96 29.00 -40.01
CA ASN A 49 -0.66 29.54 -41.33
C ASN A 49 -1.43 30.85 -41.47
N GLY A 50 -0.71 31.96 -41.33
CA GLY A 50 -1.26 33.30 -41.37
C GLY A 50 -2.08 33.59 -42.64
N ASP A 51 -3.39 33.38 -42.54
CA ASP A 51 -4.35 34.05 -43.40
C ASP A 51 -4.67 35.41 -42.77
N ASN A 52 -3.87 36.38 -43.19
CA ASN A 52 -4.12 37.81 -43.02
C ASN A 52 -5.51 38.18 -43.53
N ASN A 53 -6.53 38.23 -42.66
CA ASN A 53 -7.70 39.05 -42.96
C ASN A 53 -8.45 39.56 -41.72
N ASN A 54 -8.11 40.81 -41.39
CA ASN A 54 -9.01 41.92 -41.06
C ASN A 54 -10.12 41.75 -39.99
N ASN A 55 -9.99 42.63 -38.99
CA ASN A 55 -11.04 43.38 -38.29
C ASN A 55 -12.11 42.56 -37.54
N ASN A 56 -11.92 42.43 -36.22
CA ASN A 56 -12.94 42.90 -35.27
C ASN A 56 -12.44 42.94 -33.81
N ASN A 57 -12.83 44.02 -33.12
CA ASN A 57 -12.60 44.29 -31.69
C ASN A 57 -13.33 43.30 -30.77
N GLY A 58 -12.84 42.07 -30.65
CA GLY A 58 -13.32 41.06 -29.71
C GLY A 58 -12.32 40.85 -28.57
N ARG A 59 -12.77 41.11 -27.33
CA ARG A 59 -12.01 40.96 -26.08
C ARG A 59 -11.36 39.57 -25.98
N CYS A 60 -10.03 39.53 -26.03
CA CYS A 60 -9.22 38.33 -25.88
C CYS A 60 -9.16 37.94 -24.38
N ASP A 61 -10.03 37.03 -23.94
CA ASP A 61 -9.76 36.26 -22.73
C ASP A 61 -8.69 35.22 -23.10
N ASN A 62 -7.43 35.63 -23.00
CA ASN A 62 -6.28 34.73 -23.07
C ASN A 62 -6.18 33.94 -21.77
N THR A 63 -7.10 33.00 -21.56
CA THR A 63 -6.83 31.88 -20.64
C THR A 63 -5.86 30.96 -21.37
N ALA A 64 -4.57 31.29 -21.30
CA ALA A 64 -3.51 30.36 -21.69
C ALA A 64 -3.76 29.07 -20.90
N VAL A 65 -4.18 28.03 -21.60
CA VAL A 65 -4.36 26.70 -21.02
C VAL A 65 -2.96 26.28 -20.55
N GLU A 66 -2.80 26.10 -19.23
CA GLU A 66 -1.54 25.62 -18.67
C GLU A 66 -1.24 24.24 -19.27
N ASN A 67 -0.28 24.19 -20.19
CA ASN A 67 0.24 22.94 -20.77
C ASN A 67 1.32 22.34 -19.86
N ASP A 68 1.11 22.38 -18.55
CA ASP A 68 1.99 21.75 -17.60
C ASP A 68 1.24 20.78 -16.66
N LYS A 69 1.97 19.83 -16.11
CA LYS A 69 1.42 18.84 -15.17
C LYS A 69 2.40 18.58 -14.06
N SER A 70 1.92 18.63 -12.83
CA SER A 70 2.74 18.34 -11.64
C SER A 70 2.64 16.87 -11.26
N CYS A 71 3.77 16.17 -11.17
CA CYS A 71 3.81 14.77 -10.74
C CYS A 71 4.94 14.50 -9.75
N PHE A 72 4.81 13.40 -9.00
CA PHE A 72 5.84 12.86 -8.14
C PHE A 72 6.49 11.65 -8.80
N VAL A 73 7.82 11.66 -8.90
CA VAL A 73 8.62 10.58 -9.48
C VAL A 73 9.47 9.93 -8.39
N LYS A 74 9.17 8.67 -8.07
CA LYS A 74 10.00 7.82 -7.21
C LYS A 74 10.90 6.97 -8.09
N THR A 75 12.20 6.96 -7.84
CA THR A 75 13.18 6.14 -8.58
C THR A 75 14.07 5.35 -7.62
N VAL A 76 14.48 4.17 -8.09
CA VAL A 76 15.56 3.39 -7.49
C VAL A 76 16.54 3.06 -8.61
N ASP A 77 17.71 3.67 -8.57
CA ASP A 77 18.82 3.35 -9.46
C ASP A 77 19.70 2.29 -8.79
N ALA A 78 19.62 1.06 -9.33
CA ALA A 78 20.31 -0.08 -8.76
C ALA A 78 21.83 0.06 -8.82
N ASN A 79 22.35 0.57 -9.94
CA ASN A 79 23.78 0.74 -10.13
C ASN A 79 24.33 1.80 -9.18
N TYR A 80 23.67 2.96 -9.12
CA TYR A 80 24.05 4.04 -8.20
C TYR A 80 24.06 3.57 -6.73
N TYR A 81 23.05 2.80 -6.33
CA TYR A 81 22.99 2.27 -4.96
C TYR A 81 24.17 1.32 -4.67
N TYR A 82 24.42 0.38 -5.59
CA TYR A 82 25.47 -0.61 -5.44
C TYR A 82 26.87 0.02 -5.40
N GLU A 83 27.15 0.97 -6.29
CA GLU A 83 28.41 1.73 -6.33
C GLU A 83 28.64 2.53 -5.05
N LYS A 84 27.60 3.23 -4.55
CA LYS A 84 27.72 4.13 -3.40
C LYS A 84 27.89 3.41 -2.07
N LYS A 85 27.21 2.28 -1.88
CA LYS A 85 27.17 1.57 -0.59
C LYS A 85 28.14 0.39 -0.52
N GLY A 86 28.64 -0.07 -1.68
CA GLY A 86 29.58 -1.17 -1.81
C GLY A 86 28.92 -2.54 -1.58
N LYS A 87 29.68 -3.61 -1.87
CA LYS A 87 29.17 -5.00 -1.87
C LYS A 87 28.57 -5.45 -0.51
N ASN A 88 29.06 -4.89 0.59
CA ASN A 88 28.62 -5.23 1.94
C ASN A 88 27.18 -4.77 2.24
N SER A 89 26.58 -3.94 1.39
CA SER A 89 25.18 -3.51 1.55
C SER A 89 24.16 -4.37 0.81
N TRP A 90 24.56 -5.52 0.25
CA TRP A 90 23.65 -6.37 -0.51
C TRP A 90 22.31 -6.66 0.19
N PRO A 91 22.25 -7.01 1.49
CA PRO A 91 20.97 -7.27 2.15
C PRO A 91 20.01 -6.07 2.14
N ASP A 92 20.52 -4.86 2.38
CA ASP A 92 19.70 -3.64 2.36
C ASP A 92 19.35 -3.21 0.94
N PHE A 93 20.28 -3.39 -0.01
CA PHE A 93 20.04 -3.15 -1.43
C PHE A 93 18.95 -4.07 -1.96
N ARG A 94 19.07 -5.38 -1.76
CA ARG A 94 18.08 -6.37 -2.17
C ARG A 94 16.71 -6.05 -1.59
N ARG A 95 16.63 -5.74 -0.28
CA ARG A 95 15.35 -5.32 0.34
C ARG A 95 14.73 -4.13 -0.40
N THR A 96 15.54 -3.16 -0.81
CA THR A 96 15.07 -1.97 -1.54
C THR A 96 14.49 -2.31 -2.90
N ILE A 97 15.20 -3.07 -3.72
CA ILE A 97 14.69 -3.45 -5.05
C ILE A 97 13.48 -4.39 -4.95
N MET A 98 13.40 -5.19 -3.89
CA MET A 98 12.21 -5.98 -3.59
C MET A 98 11.01 -5.09 -3.25
N TYR A 99 11.20 -4.08 -2.40
CA TYR A 99 10.17 -3.11 -2.05
C TYR A 99 9.65 -2.35 -3.27
N LEU A 100 10.57 -1.87 -4.13
CA LEU A 100 10.22 -1.27 -5.41
C LEU A 100 9.38 -2.22 -6.25
N ARG A 101 9.82 -3.47 -6.43
CA ARG A 101 9.10 -4.46 -7.23
C ARG A 101 7.71 -4.72 -6.70
N THR A 102 7.58 -4.94 -5.39
CA THR A 102 6.29 -5.17 -4.73
C THR A 102 5.34 -4.00 -4.97
N GLU A 103 5.82 -2.77 -4.83
CA GLU A 103 5.00 -1.58 -5.03
C GLU A 103 4.58 -1.39 -6.50
N VAL A 104 5.51 -1.59 -7.46
CA VAL A 104 5.17 -1.54 -8.89
C VAL A 104 4.13 -2.60 -9.24
N ARG A 105 4.31 -3.86 -8.78
CA ARG A 105 3.34 -4.93 -8.99
C ARG A 105 1.99 -4.63 -8.34
N PHE A 106 1.98 -4.02 -7.17
CA PHE A 106 0.73 -3.59 -6.54
C PHE A 106 -0.04 -2.65 -7.48
N TYR A 107 0.61 -1.58 -7.97
CA TYR A 107 -0.06 -0.61 -8.83
C TYR A 107 -0.44 -1.17 -10.22
N GLN A 108 0.38 -2.04 -10.81
CA GLN A 108 0.13 -2.58 -12.15
C GLN A 108 -0.82 -3.77 -12.16
N GLU A 109 -0.75 -4.65 -11.16
CA GLU A 109 -1.39 -5.96 -11.22
C GLU A 109 -2.53 -6.11 -10.21
N ILE A 110 -2.45 -5.47 -9.04
CA ILE A 110 -3.39 -5.71 -7.93
C ILE A 110 -4.41 -4.58 -7.82
N LEU A 111 -3.97 -3.33 -7.92
CA LEU A 111 -4.85 -2.17 -7.84
C LEU A 111 -5.95 -2.17 -8.92
N PRO A 112 -5.70 -2.54 -10.19
CA PRO A 112 -6.77 -2.61 -11.18
C PRO A 112 -7.86 -3.63 -10.84
N ASP A 113 -7.48 -4.80 -10.31
CA ASP A 113 -8.42 -5.84 -9.87
C ASP A 113 -9.25 -5.35 -8.67
N LEU A 114 -8.61 -4.65 -7.73
CA LEU A 114 -9.27 -4.00 -6.60
C LEU A 114 -10.31 -2.98 -7.07
N LEU A 115 -9.92 -2.05 -7.95
CA LEU A 115 -10.82 -1.01 -8.46
C LEU A 115 -11.94 -1.60 -9.33
N SER A 116 -11.68 -2.67 -10.07
CA SER A 116 -12.68 -3.36 -10.88
C SER A 116 -13.73 -4.03 -10.00
N ALA A 117 -13.31 -4.68 -8.92
CA ALA A 117 -14.23 -5.28 -7.94
C ALA A 117 -15.16 -4.24 -7.30
N LEU A 118 -14.69 -2.99 -7.15
CA LEU A 118 -15.52 -1.87 -6.67
C LEU A 118 -16.45 -1.30 -7.74
N THR A 119 -15.95 -1.17 -8.98
CA THR A 119 -16.69 -0.54 -10.09
C THR A 119 -17.88 -1.38 -10.55
N LEU A 120 -17.74 -2.71 -10.56
CA LEU A 120 -18.85 -3.63 -10.89
C LEU A 120 -20.09 -3.40 -10.01
N SER A 121 -19.91 -2.83 -8.82
CA SER A 121 -20.98 -2.57 -7.87
C SER A 121 -21.73 -1.25 -8.10
N SER A 122 -21.28 -0.39 -9.03
CA SER A 122 -21.76 0.99 -9.19
C SER A 122 -22.62 1.23 -10.43
N SER A 123 -22.90 0.21 -11.24
CA SER A 123 -23.68 0.33 -12.48
C SER A 123 -25.19 0.52 -12.27
N SER A 124 -25.71 0.38 -11.04
CA SER A 124 -27.12 0.65 -10.73
C SER A 124 -27.35 2.16 -10.52
N SER A 125 -27.91 2.78 -11.55
CA SER A 125 -28.03 4.23 -11.81
C SER A 125 -28.79 5.11 -10.80
N SER A 126 -29.09 4.64 -9.57
CA SER A 126 -29.93 5.40 -8.62
C SER A 126 -29.35 5.64 -7.21
N LEU A 127 -28.21 5.05 -6.85
CA LEU A 127 -27.47 5.41 -5.62
C LEU A 127 -26.07 5.94 -5.96
N SER A 128 -26.04 7.12 -6.58
CA SER A 128 -24.82 7.83 -7.03
C SER A 128 -24.02 8.51 -5.91
N SER A 129 -24.23 8.16 -4.63
CA SER A 129 -23.43 8.73 -3.55
C SER A 129 -22.10 7.98 -3.45
N ASN A 130 -21.11 8.45 -4.21
CA ASN A 130 -19.66 8.44 -4.00
C ASN A 130 -19.15 7.80 -2.69
N VAL A 131 -19.37 6.51 -2.46
CA VAL A 131 -18.56 5.79 -1.49
C VAL A 131 -17.25 5.49 -2.22
N ASN A 132 -16.37 6.50 -2.31
CA ASN A 132 -14.97 6.23 -2.58
C ASN A 132 -14.45 5.47 -1.37
N ILE A 133 -14.38 4.14 -1.53
CA ILE A 133 -14.07 3.20 -0.46
C ILE A 133 -12.66 3.53 0.04
N PHE A 134 -11.66 3.58 -0.83
CA PHE A 134 -10.35 4.19 -0.54
C PHE A 134 -9.77 4.78 -1.83
N SER A 135 -8.78 5.66 -1.72
CA SER A 135 -8.09 6.22 -2.89
C SER A 135 -6.58 5.95 -2.85
N THR A 136 -5.98 5.92 -4.04
CA THR A 136 -4.54 6.05 -4.25
C THR A 136 -4.28 7.30 -5.11
N PRO A 137 -3.05 7.81 -5.19
CA PRO A 137 -2.69 8.74 -6.24
C PRO A 137 -2.94 8.09 -7.61
N GLU A 138 -3.27 8.91 -8.61
CA GLU A 138 -3.26 8.43 -9.99
C GLU A 138 -1.83 8.01 -10.37
N ILE A 139 -1.67 6.84 -11.00
CA ILE A 139 -0.37 6.33 -11.43
C ILE A 139 -0.24 6.54 -12.93
N TYR A 140 0.65 7.44 -13.34
CA TYR A 140 0.91 7.75 -14.75
C TYR A 140 1.76 6.67 -15.41
N ALA A 141 2.78 6.20 -14.70
CA ALA A 141 3.57 5.04 -15.11
C ALA A 141 4.29 4.42 -13.92
N SER A 142 4.59 3.13 -14.03
CA SER A 142 5.48 2.44 -13.12
C SER A 142 6.20 1.33 -13.87
N ASN A 143 7.44 1.03 -13.53
CA ASN A 143 8.20 -0.05 -14.15
C ASN A 143 9.41 -0.45 -13.31
N TYR A 144 9.95 -1.64 -13.54
CA TYR A 144 11.23 -2.09 -12.99
C TYR A 144 11.98 -3.00 -13.98
N ASN A 145 13.31 -2.97 -13.92
CA ASN A 145 14.21 -3.92 -14.55
C ASN A 145 15.19 -4.44 -13.48
N LEU A 146 14.96 -5.67 -13.02
CA LEU A 146 15.76 -6.30 -11.98
C LEU A 146 16.48 -7.55 -12.48
N ASP A 147 16.61 -7.76 -13.80
CA ASP A 147 17.21 -9.00 -14.33
C ASP A 147 18.67 -9.12 -13.85
N GLY A 148 19.03 -10.31 -13.39
CA GLY A 148 20.34 -10.58 -12.79
C GLY A 148 20.50 -10.07 -11.35
N LEU A 149 19.52 -9.32 -10.82
CA LEU A 149 19.51 -8.86 -9.42
C LEU A 149 18.51 -9.63 -8.56
N LEU A 150 17.33 -9.93 -9.11
CA LEU A 150 16.22 -10.56 -8.39
C LEU A 150 15.37 -11.37 -9.39
N THR A 151 15.05 -12.63 -9.09
CA THR A 151 14.14 -13.41 -9.96
C THR A 151 12.69 -13.06 -9.67
N GLU A 152 11.79 -13.23 -10.64
CA GLU A 152 10.36 -12.91 -10.48
C GLU A 152 9.68 -13.71 -9.35
N GLU A 153 10.14 -14.93 -9.10
CA GLU A 153 9.64 -15.86 -8.08
C GLU A 153 10.25 -15.60 -6.70
N GLU A 154 11.38 -14.89 -6.66
CA GLU A 154 12.13 -14.65 -5.44
C GLU A 154 11.28 -13.86 -4.45
N ARG A 155 11.09 -14.40 -3.24
CA ARG A 155 10.33 -13.72 -2.19
C ARG A 155 11.27 -13.11 -1.17
N ALA A 156 10.72 -12.29 -0.27
CA ALA A 156 11.45 -11.92 0.92
C ALA A 156 11.62 -13.22 1.73
N THR A 157 12.83 -13.76 1.71
CA THR A 157 13.23 -14.98 2.43
C THR A 157 14.43 -14.69 3.31
N ASP A 158 14.61 -15.56 4.31
CA ASP A 158 15.72 -15.55 5.27
C ASP A 158 16.94 -16.34 4.76
N ASP A 159 16.87 -16.90 3.55
CA ASP A 159 17.94 -17.74 3.02
C ASP A 159 19.25 -16.94 2.95
N PRO A 160 20.41 -17.55 3.25
CA PRO A 160 21.70 -16.88 3.18
C PRO A 160 21.86 -16.22 1.82
N MET A 161 21.75 -14.89 1.82
CA MET A 161 21.63 -14.13 0.59
C MET A 161 22.99 -14.14 -0.10
N GLN A 162 23.14 -14.98 -1.11
CA GLN A 162 24.27 -14.86 -2.01
C GLN A 162 24.10 -13.52 -2.73
N GLY A 163 25.14 -12.68 -2.64
CA GLY A 163 25.23 -11.51 -3.51
C GLY A 163 25.18 -11.97 -4.96
N PRO A 164 24.72 -11.13 -5.89
CA PRO A 164 24.61 -11.55 -7.25
C PRO A 164 26.03 -11.80 -7.78
N VAL A 165 26.25 -13.00 -8.29
CA VAL A 165 27.54 -13.40 -8.85
C VAL A 165 27.57 -12.82 -10.27
N ASP A 166 28.51 -11.91 -10.52
CA ASP A 166 28.78 -11.32 -11.84
C ASP A 166 27.58 -10.61 -12.50
N VAL A 167 26.98 -9.63 -11.80
CA VAL A 167 26.04 -8.69 -12.46
C VAL A 167 26.78 -7.89 -13.51
N ASP A 168 26.45 -8.13 -14.77
CA ASP A 168 26.84 -7.21 -15.82
C ASP A 168 25.85 -6.03 -15.84
N TRP A 169 26.29 -4.94 -15.23
CA TRP A 169 25.55 -3.68 -15.15
C TRP A 169 25.34 -3.01 -16.52
N ASN A 170 26.00 -3.51 -17.58
CA ASN A 170 25.92 -2.97 -18.93
C ASN A 170 25.10 -3.85 -19.91
N THR A 171 24.73 -5.10 -19.56
CA THR A 171 23.92 -5.93 -20.49
C THR A 171 22.45 -5.56 -20.44
N THR A 172 21.95 -5.10 -21.59
CA THR A 172 20.53 -4.87 -21.86
C THR A 172 19.92 -6.14 -22.47
N THR A 173 19.97 -7.28 -21.77
CA THR A 173 19.29 -8.49 -22.25
C THR A 173 17.83 -8.42 -21.82
N THR A 174 17.05 -7.64 -22.57
CA THR A 174 15.63 -7.39 -22.28
C THR A 174 14.84 -8.67 -22.48
N THR A 175 14.64 -9.46 -21.42
CA THR A 175 13.63 -10.53 -21.41
C THR A 175 12.30 -9.91 -21.01
N SER A 176 11.85 -8.90 -21.76
CA SER A 176 10.58 -8.23 -21.47
C SER A 176 9.43 -9.19 -21.75
N THR A 177 8.84 -9.74 -20.69
CA THR A 177 7.43 -10.14 -20.69
C THR A 177 6.58 -8.86 -20.75
N ASN A 178 6.42 -8.30 -21.95
CA ASN A 178 5.68 -7.07 -22.17
C ASN A 178 4.18 -7.30 -21.99
N PHE A 179 3.62 -6.70 -20.93
CA PHE A 179 2.22 -6.30 -20.84
C PHE A 179 2.04 -4.84 -21.32
N ILE A 180 2.69 -4.47 -22.43
CA ILE A 180 2.42 -3.17 -23.07
C ILE A 180 1.22 -3.37 -23.98
N THR A 181 0.03 -3.23 -23.42
CA THR A 181 -1.19 -3.07 -24.21
C THR A 181 -1.25 -1.62 -24.70
N THR A 182 -1.23 -1.48 -26.03
CA THR A 182 -1.64 -0.34 -26.86
C THR A 182 -0.60 0.70 -27.33
N ALA A 183 -0.74 0.98 -28.63
CA ALA A 183 -0.15 2.00 -29.50
C ALA A 183 1.37 1.97 -29.74
N ALA A 184 1.73 2.20 -31.01
CA ALA A 184 3.10 2.20 -31.55
C ALA A 184 3.92 3.40 -31.03
N VAL A 185 4.31 3.35 -29.76
CA VAL A 185 5.28 4.29 -29.19
C VAL A 185 6.67 3.95 -29.75
N ASP A 186 7.41 4.99 -30.15
CA ASP A 186 8.76 4.90 -30.72
C ASP A 186 9.66 4.00 -29.84
N ALA A 187 10.04 2.84 -30.39
CA ALA A 187 10.78 1.79 -29.67
C ALA A 187 12.15 2.29 -29.15
N THR A 188 12.66 3.40 -29.69
CA THR A 188 13.94 3.98 -29.29
C THR A 188 13.90 4.61 -27.90
N ALA A 189 12.84 5.36 -27.55
CA ALA A 189 12.70 6.01 -26.25
C ALA A 189 12.47 5.01 -25.11
N VAL A 190 11.68 3.96 -25.38
CA VAL A 190 11.41 2.87 -24.42
C VAL A 190 12.69 2.09 -24.10
N SER A 191 13.61 1.94 -25.05
CA SER A 191 14.87 1.22 -24.82
C SER A 191 15.84 1.97 -23.90
N ALA A 192 15.86 3.30 -23.95
CA ALA A 192 16.74 4.11 -23.11
C ALA A 192 16.33 4.10 -21.64
N ALA A 193 15.02 4.26 -21.35
CA ALA A 193 14.49 4.22 -19.97
C ALA A 193 14.64 2.83 -19.33
N ASN A 194 14.51 1.76 -20.11
CA ASN A 194 14.60 0.38 -19.63
C ASN A 194 16.04 -0.16 -19.56
N SER A 195 17.03 0.60 -20.04
CA SER A 195 18.42 0.14 -20.07
C SER A 195 19.07 0.08 -18.69
N SER A 196 18.63 0.91 -17.73
CA SER A 196 19.18 0.92 -16.37
C SER A 196 18.48 -0.09 -15.46
N LYS A 197 19.27 -0.85 -14.70
CA LYS A 197 18.75 -1.69 -13.61
C LYS A 197 18.12 -0.81 -12.52
N GLY A 198 17.00 -1.26 -11.96
CA GLY A 198 16.25 -0.52 -10.95
C GLY A 198 14.77 -0.40 -11.32
N GLY A 199 14.17 0.76 -11.09
CA GLY A 199 12.78 1.01 -11.45
C GLY A 199 12.29 2.38 -10.99
N TYR A 200 11.04 2.69 -11.36
CA TYR A 200 10.42 3.98 -11.07
C TYR A 200 8.91 3.87 -10.93
N ILE A 201 8.32 4.89 -10.30
CA ILE A 201 6.88 5.14 -10.23
C ILE A 201 6.66 6.64 -10.43
N VAL A 202 5.82 6.99 -11.41
CA VAL A 202 5.36 8.35 -11.71
C VAL A 202 3.90 8.44 -11.31
N MET A 203 3.57 9.33 -10.39
CA MET A 203 2.23 9.45 -9.81
C MET A 203 1.80 10.90 -9.67
N GLU A 204 0.51 11.11 -9.50
CA GLU A 204 -0.10 12.40 -9.19
C GLU A 204 0.54 13.08 -7.98
N THR A 205 0.64 14.41 -8.03
CA THR A 205 0.97 15.21 -6.85
C THR A 205 -0.28 15.46 -6.03
N ILE A 206 -0.26 15.12 -4.74
CA ILE A 206 -1.37 15.42 -3.84
C ILE A 206 -1.29 16.88 -3.37
N PRO A 207 -2.33 17.71 -3.56
CA PRO A 207 -2.28 19.13 -3.20
C PRO A 207 -2.20 19.35 -1.68
N GLU A 208 -1.19 20.07 -1.22
CA GLU A 208 -0.98 20.38 0.21
C GLU A 208 -2.11 21.24 0.82
N LEU A 209 -2.87 21.96 -0.01
CA LEU A 209 -4.00 22.77 0.44
C LEU A 209 -5.26 21.93 0.73
N GLN A 210 -5.30 20.69 0.23
CA GLN A 210 -6.47 19.81 0.33
C GLN A 210 -6.23 18.67 1.31
N TYR A 211 -4.97 18.28 1.50
CA TYR A 211 -4.57 17.15 2.32
C TYR A 211 -3.45 17.50 3.28
N ILE A 212 -3.47 16.83 4.43
CA ILE A 212 -2.40 16.84 5.40
C ILE A 212 -1.78 15.45 5.53
N GLN A 213 -0.49 15.44 5.82
CA GLN A 213 0.26 14.24 6.14
C GLN A 213 1.12 14.55 7.38
N ASP A 214 0.77 13.97 8.52
CA ASP A 214 1.42 14.28 9.81
C ASP A 214 1.51 13.07 10.74
N SER A 215 2.34 13.19 11.78
CA SER A 215 2.40 12.27 12.91
C SER A 215 2.97 13.00 14.14
N PRO A 216 2.31 12.94 15.31
CA PRO A 216 1.07 12.22 15.57
C PRO A 216 -0.15 12.88 14.90
N ILE A 217 -1.23 12.13 14.73
CA ILE A 217 -2.52 12.61 14.21
C ILE A 217 -3.56 12.70 15.34
N THR A 218 -4.62 13.47 15.10
CA THR A 218 -5.76 13.58 16.02
C THR A 218 -6.63 12.32 16.00
N ILE A 219 -7.52 12.17 16.98
CA ILE A 219 -8.48 11.06 17.00
C ILE A 219 -9.39 11.04 15.77
N GLN A 220 -9.84 12.21 15.29
CA GLN A 220 -10.69 12.27 14.11
C GLN A 220 -9.92 11.83 12.85
N GLN A 221 -8.72 12.38 12.66
CA GLN A 221 -7.81 11.97 11.58
C GLN A 221 -7.49 10.46 11.62
N ALA A 222 -7.38 9.87 12.81
CA ALA A 222 -7.19 8.44 12.98
C ALA A 222 -8.41 7.64 12.52
N LYS A 223 -9.62 8.11 12.83
CA LYS A 223 -10.87 7.51 12.32
C LYS A 223 -10.94 7.60 10.81
N ASP A 224 -10.58 8.73 10.22
CA ASP A 224 -10.57 8.90 8.77
C ASP A 224 -9.56 7.92 8.12
N ALA A 225 -8.36 7.79 8.70
CA ALA A 225 -7.37 6.81 8.26
C ALA A 225 -7.88 5.37 8.40
N LEU A 226 -8.53 5.02 9.51
CA LEU A 226 -9.14 3.71 9.74
C LEU A 226 -10.30 3.42 8.80
N ASP A 227 -11.05 4.43 8.36
CA ASP A 227 -12.06 4.29 7.32
C ASP A 227 -11.42 3.88 5.99
N GLY A 228 -10.32 4.54 5.60
CA GLY A 228 -9.55 4.18 4.40
C GLY A 228 -8.94 2.77 4.49
N ILE A 229 -8.48 2.35 5.68
CA ILE A 229 -7.95 1.00 5.92
C ILE A 229 -9.06 -0.05 5.86
N ALA A 230 -10.20 0.19 6.53
CA ALA A 230 -11.35 -0.72 6.50
C ALA A 230 -11.85 -0.95 5.07
N ALA A 231 -11.86 0.11 4.29
CA ALA A 231 -12.15 0.08 2.88
C ALA A 231 -11.16 -0.71 2.02
N PHE A 232 -9.87 -0.46 2.21
CA PHE A 232 -8.82 -1.24 1.56
C PHE A 232 -8.97 -2.73 1.90
N HIS A 233 -9.26 -3.08 3.16
CA HIS A 233 -9.47 -4.46 3.57
C HIS A 233 -10.77 -5.07 3.01
N ALA A 234 -11.88 -4.34 2.97
CA ALA A 234 -13.15 -4.81 2.43
C ALA A 234 -13.05 -5.14 0.92
N SER A 235 -12.23 -4.40 0.19
CA SER A 235 -12.07 -4.57 -1.26
C SER A 235 -11.46 -5.94 -1.64
N ALA A 236 -10.54 -6.45 -0.84
CA ALA A 236 -9.94 -7.78 -1.03
C ALA A 236 -10.62 -8.91 -0.24
N TRP A 237 -11.52 -8.59 0.68
CA TRP A 237 -12.17 -9.56 1.57
C TRP A 237 -12.90 -10.66 0.78
N GLU A 238 -12.59 -11.92 1.11
CA GLU A 238 -13.11 -13.15 0.48
C GLU A 238 -12.85 -13.28 -1.04
N ASN A 239 -12.09 -12.37 -1.65
CA ASN A 239 -11.73 -12.45 -3.06
C ASN A 239 -10.54 -13.41 -3.24
N GLN A 240 -10.83 -14.72 -3.26
CA GLN A 240 -9.81 -15.77 -3.30
C GLN A 240 -8.87 -15.66 -4.50
N GLU A 241 -9.38 -15.31 -5.68
CA GLU A 241 -8.56 -15.13 -6.88
C GLU A 241 -7.55 -14.00 -6.68
N LEU A 242 -8.02 -12.83 -6.22
CA LEU A 242 -7.15 -11.70 -5.92
C LEU A 242 -6.15 -12.03 -4.81
N LEU A 243 -6.56 -12.70 -3.75
CA LEU A 243 -5.68 -13.05 -2.64
C LEU A 243 -4.59 -14.06 -3.09
N ILE A 244 -4.92 -15.03 -3.95
CA ILE A 244 -3.93 -15.94 -4.55
C ILE A 244 -2.94 -15.16 -5.43
N LYS A 245 -3.44 -14.24 -6.27
CA LYS A 245 -2.59 -13.37 -7.10
C LYS A 245 -1.68 -12.51 -6.23
N ALA A 246 -2.20 -11.85 -5.20
CA ALA A 246 -1.41 -11.03 -4.31
C ALA A 246 -0.37 -11.83 -3.51
N GLN A 247 -0.73 -13.02 -3.02
CA GLN A 247 0.20 -13.90 -2.28
C GLN A 247 1.38 -14.38 -3.15
N THR A 248 1.18 -14.49 -4.46
CA THR A 248 2.22 -14.88 -5.41
C THR A 248 3.05 -13.70 -5.91
N ARG A 249 2.44 -12.51 -6.03
CA ARG A 249 3.06 -11.34 -6.67
C ARG A 249 3.61 -10.30 -5.70
N LEU A 250 3.04 -10.14 -4.51
CA LEU A 250 3.41 -9.10 -3.55
C LEU A 250 4.37 -9.61 -2.45
N SER A 251 4.57 -8.79 -1.40
CA SER A 251 5.31 -9.22 -0.21
C SER A 251 4.56 -10.37 0.48
N ARG A 252 5.30 -11.24 1.17
CA ARG A 252 4.68 -12.03 2.23
C ARG A 252 4.16 -11.01 3.24
N GLY A 253 2.88 -11.15 3.63
CA GLY A 253 2.18 -10.19 4.49
C GLY A 253 3.06 -9.69 5.62
N SER A 254 2.80 -8.46 6.03
CA SER A 254 3.64 -7.86 7.06
C SER A 254 3.72 -8.75 8.27
N TYR A 255 4.94 -8.77 8.83
CA TYR A 255 5.28 -9.55 10.02
C TYR A 255 5.53 -11.05 9.85
N HIS A 256 5.56 -11.57 8.63
CA HIS A 256 6.17 -12.88 8.41
C HIS A 256 7.64 -12.85 8.86
N LEU A 257 8.00 -13.72 9.81
CA LEU A 257 9.39 -13.89 10.25
C LEU A 257 10.36 -14.07 9.08
N LYS A 258 9.91 -14.77 8.03
CA LYS A 258 10.63 -15.08 6.80
C LYS A 258 11.10 -13.85 6.00
N THR A 259 10.70 -12.64 6.40
CA THR A 259 11.07 -11.38 5.74
C THR A 259 12.10 -10.57 6.54
N ARG A 260 12.58 -11.09 7.66
CA ARG A 260 13.38 -10.35 8.65
C ARG A 260 14.86 -10.72 8.55
N ASN A 261 15.72 -9.91 9.16
CA ASN A 261 17.15 -10.19 9.14
C ASN A 261 17.42 -11.48 9.93
N PRO A 262 18.10 -12.50 9.37
CA PRO A 262 18.39 -13.75 10.08
C PRO A 262 19.04 -13.55 11.45
N LYS A 263 19.84 -12.48 11.64
CA LYS A 263 20.44 -12.12 12.94
C LYS A 263 19.43 -11.62 13.96
N GLU A 264 18.35 -10.96 13.53
CA GLU A 264 17.20 -10.61 14.38
C GLU A 264 16.41 -11.88 14.73
N VAL A 265 16.33 -12.80 13.79
CA VAL A 265 15.46 -13.98 13.80
C VAL A 265 16.06 -15.17 14.56
N THR A 266 17.39 -15.31 14.63
CA THR A 266 18.07 -16.49 15.24
C THR A 266 17.66 -16.77 16.70
N GLY A 267 17.24 -15.75 17.47
CA GLY A 267 16.66 -15.95 18.82
C GLY A 267 15.13 -15.94 18.87
N LEU A 268 14.47 -15.60 17.76
CA LEU A 268 13.03 -15.41 17.65
C LEU A 268 12.33 -16.57 16.93
N VAL A 269 12.99 -17.35 16.05
CA VAL A 269 12.33 -18.46 15.34
C VAL A 269 11.75 -19.46 16.31
N ASP A 270 12.54 -19.93 17.27
CA ASP A 270 12.07 -20.93 18.23
C ASP A 270 10.96 -20.36 19.10
N ALA A 271 11.12 -19.12 19.59
CA ALA A 271 10.10 -18.43 20.36
C ALA A 271 8.82 -18.16 19.56
N TRP A 272 8.92 -17.93 18.24
CA TRP A 272 7.80 -17.63 17.37
C TRP A 272 7.08 -18.87 16.87
N ILE A 273 7.80 -19.92 16.47
CA ILE A 273 7.18 -21.21 16.17
C ILE A 273 6.49 -21.71 17.43
N GLN A 274 7.15 -21.60 18.60
CA GLN A 274 6.49 -21.85 19.87
C GLN A 274 5.30 -20.92 20.09
N PHE A 275 5.38 -19.63 19.79
CA PHE A 275 4.26 -18.68 19.89
C PHE A 275 3.09 -19.09 18.97
N THR A 276 3.27 -19.17 17.66
CA THR A 276 2.22 -19.52 16.69
C THR A 276 1.64 -20.90 16.96
N THR A 277 2.48 -21.89 17.32
CA THR A 277 2.03 -23.24 17.70
C THR A 277 1.28 -23.23 19.04
N ALA A 278 1.77 -22.48 20.04
CA ALA A 278 1.13 -22.34 21.36
C ALA A 278 -0.22 -21.62 21.30
N PHE A 279 -0.43 -20.77 20.30
CA PHE A 279 -1.65 -20.00 20.11
C PHE A 279 -2.57 -20.59 19.03
N ASP A 280 -2.25 -21.79 18.51
CA ASP A 280 -3.03 -22.46 17.47
C ASP A 280 -3.25 -21.54 16.24
N ILE A 281 -2.32 -20.61 16.03
CA ILE A 281 -2.29 -19.75 14.87
C ILE A 281 -1.67 -20.61 13.79
N ASN A 282 -2.51 -21.41 13.15
CA ASN A 282 -2.12 -22.13 11.96
C ASN A 282 -2.02 -21.10 10.82
N ILE A 283 -0.93 -20.34 10.81
CA ILE A 283 -0.44 -19.64 9.61
C ILE A 283 0.12 -20.71 8.69
N ASP A 284 -0.71 -21.68 8.33
CA ASP A 284 -0.40 -22.52 7.20
C ASP A 284 -0.33 -21.56 6.01
N ASP A 285 0.67 -21.71 5.13
CA ASP A 285 0.78 -20.90 3.90
C ASP A 285 -0.48 -21.11 2.98
N ASN A 286 -1.39 -21.99 3.38
CA ASN A 286 -2.72 -22.20 2.80
C ASN A 286 -3.66 -21.08 3.25
N ASN A 287 -3.94 -20.14 2.34
CA ASN A 287 -4.83 -18.96 2.39
C ASN A 287 -6.30 -19.18 2.87
N ASN A 288 -6.58 -20.21 3.66
CA ASN A 288 -7.93 -20.56 4.11
C ASN A 288 -8.37 -19.85 5.40
N ASP A 289 -7.64 -18.83 5.86
CA ASP A 289 -8.19 -17.97 6.90
C ASP A 289 -9.34 -17.17 6.29
N ASN A 290 -10.55 -17.40 6.79
CA ASN A 290 -11.77 -16.72 6.34
C ASN A 290 -11.72 -15.20 6.57
N TYR A 291 -10.76 -14.72 7.37
CA TYR A 291 -10.56 -13.31 7.69
C TYR A 291 -9.33 -12.70 6.99
N ALA A 292 -8.70 -13.44 6.07
CA ALA A 292 -7.59 -12.93 5.28
C ALA A 292 -8.05 -11.83 4.32
N THR A 293 -7.22 -10.80 4.20
CA THR A 293 -7.39 -9.69 3.26
C THR A 293 -6.02 -9.23 2.77
N LEU A 294 -5.98 -8.18 1.94
CA LEU A 294 -4.76 -7.44 1.69
C LEU A 294 -4.46 -6.55 2.88
N SER A 295 -3.27 -6.69 3.44
CA SER A 295 -2.73 -5.78 4.44
C SER A 295 -1.74 -4.82 3.77
N HIS A 296 -1.82 -3.54 4.10
CA HIS A 296 -0.93 -2.48 3.61
C HIS A 296 0.51 -2.77 4.04
N GLY A 297 0.69 -3.11 5.31
CA GLY A 297 1.91 -3.69 5.84
C GLY A 297 2.94 -2.71 6.40
N ASP A 298 2.94 -1.46 5.93
CA ASP A 298 3.61 -0.33 6.57
C ASP A 298 2.61 0.79 6.88
N CYS A 299 1.54 0.43 7.59
CA CYS A 299 0.41 1.29 7.92
C CYS A 299 0.74 2.37 8.99
N LYS A 300 1.62 3.30 8.63
CA LYS A 300 1.99 4.46 9.45
C LYS A 300 1.29 5.72 8.97
N ALA A 301 1.04 6.68 9.86
CA ALA A 301 0.36 7.94 9.50
C ALA A 301 0.96 8.70 8.32
N MET A 302 2.28 8.60 8.11
CA MET A 302 2.97 9.23 6.98
C MET A 302 2.68 8.59 5.62
N ASN A 303 1.99 7.44 5.59
CA ASN A 303 1.53 6.78 4.38
C ASN A 303 0.07 7.10 4.05
N PHE A 304 -0.47 8.15 4.68
CA PHE A 304 -1.82 8.66 4.44
C PHE A 304 -1.75 10.15 4.10
N PHE A 305 -2.50 10.55 3.08
CA PHE A 305 -2.93 11.93 2.92
C PHE A 305 -4.38 12.02 3.40
N LEU A 306 -4.58 12.77 4.49
CA LEU A 306 -5.87 12.93 5.13
C LEU A 306 -6.52 14.24 4.68
N PRO A 307 -7.81 14.24 4.32
CA PRO A 307 -8.49 15.45 3.87
C PRO A 307 -8.54 16.50 4.98
N ILE A 308 -8.34 17.77 4.62
CA ILE A 308 -8.50 18.89 5.55
C ILE A 308 -9.99 19.17 5.72
N SER A 309 -10.56 18.83 6.88
CA SER A 309 -12.00 18.86 7.19
C SER A 309 -12.69 20.23 7.09
N ASN A 310 -11.93 21.32 6.88
CA ASN A 310 -12.43 22.69 7.00
C ASN A 310 -12.75 23.37 5.67
N ASP A 311 -12.53 22.69 4.54
CA ASP A 311 -12.91 23.27 3.25
C ASP A 311 -14.40 23.00 2.99
N GLU A 312 -15.23 24.02 3.21
CA GLU A 312 -16.66 23.97 2.86
C GLU A 312 -16.87 23.75 1.35
N ASN A 313 -15.82 23.90 0.52
CA ASN A 313 -15.80 23.41 -0.86
C ASN A 313 -15.64 21.88 -0.89
N LYS A 314 -16.77 21.20 -0.67
CA LYS A 314 -16.96 19.74 -0.58
C LYS A 314 -16.60 18.91 -1.83
N ASP A 315 -15.84 19.44 -2.78
CA ASP A 315 -15.55 18.73 -4.03
C ASP A 315 -14.47 17.65 -3.87
N ASN A 316 -13.81 17.55 -2.71
CA ASN A 316 -12.85 16.48 -2.41
C ASN A 316 -13.55 15.15 -2.05
N ASN A 317 -14.16 14.53 -3.05
CA ASN A 317 -14.82 13.23 -2.93
C ASN A 317 -13.85 12.03 -2.79
N ARG A 318 -12.53 12.22 -2.78
CA ARG A 318 -11.56 11.11 -2.80
C ARG A 318 -11.34 10.44 -1.43
N GLY A 319 -11.76 11.07 -0.33
CA GLY A 319 -11.53 10.51 1.01
C GLY A 319 -10.04 10.46 1.36
N VAL A 320 -9.61 9.42 2.08
CA VAL A 320 -8.20 9.22 2.43
C VAL A 320 -7.43 8.60 1.27
N ILE A 321 -6.24 9.15 0.98
CA ILE A 321 -5.34 8.62 -0.05
C ILE A 321 -4.20 7.84 0.62
N LEU A 322 -4.06 6.56 0.27
CA LEU A 322 -3.02 5.65 0.75
C LEU A 322 -1.84 5.63 -0.23
N ILE A 323 -0.61 5.53 0.29
CA ILE A 323 0.63 5.44 -0.49
C ILE A 323 1.62 4.44 0.12
N ASP A 324 2.70 4.11 -0.61
CA ASP A 324 3.82 3.28 -0.15
C ASP A 324 3.44 1.80 0.11
N PHE A 325 2.89 1.16 -0.92
CA PHE A 325 2.48 -0.26 -0.93
C PHE A 325 3.65 -1.24 -1.05
N ALA A 326 4.87 -0.82 -0.70
CA ALA A 326 6.09 -1.62 -0.79
C ALA A 326 6.11 -2.85 0.13
N SER A 327 5.28 -2.88 1.17
CA SER A 327 5.16 -3.97 2.14
C SER A 327 3.82 -4.70 2.09
N THR A 328 3.00 -4.42 1.07
CA THR A 328 1.65 -4.97 0.95
C THR A 328 1.70 -6.46 0.65
N GLY A 329 0.76 -7.21 1.22
CA GLY A 329 0.64 -8.65 1.07
C GLY A 329 -0.63 -9.20 1.70
N VAL A 330 -0.88 -10.50 1.55
CA VAL A 330 -2.03 -11.15 2.19
C VAL A 330 -1.76 -11.33 3.68
N GLY A 331 -2.75 -11.00 4.51
CA GLY A 331 -2.66 -11.17 5.96
C GLY A 331 -3.92 -10.72 6.68
N LEU A 332 -3.82 -10.59 8.01
CA LEU A 332 -4.90 -10.06 8.84
C LEU A 332 -4.87 -8.54 8.87
N GLY A 333 -5.96 -7.89 8.46
CA GLY A 333 -6.06 -6.43 8.43
C GLY A 333 -5.87 -5.76 9.80
N MET A 334 -6.08 -6.49 10.90
CA MET A 334 -5.82 -5.98 12.25
C MET A 334 -4.35 -5.63 12.52
N SER A 335 -3.42 -6.16 11.71
CA SER A 335 -2.01 -5.81 11.77
C SER A 335 -1.74 -4.35 11.36
N ASP A 336 -2.49 -3.84 10.37
CA ASP A 336 -2.45 -2.44 9.96
C ASP A 336 -3.09 -1.53 10.99
N VAL A 337 -4.22 -1.96 11.58
CA VAL A 337 -4.93 -1.22 12.64
C VAL A 337 -4.02 -1.03 13.87
N ALA A 338 -3.39 -2.11 14.35
CA ALA A 338 -2.44 -2.06 15.46
C ALA A 338 -1.25 -1.16 15.14
N MET A 339 -0.69 -1.26 13.93
CA MET A 339 0.42 -0.41 13.52
C MET A 339 0.00 1.07 13.53
N LEU A 340 -1.11 1.44 12.88
CA LEU A 340 -1.55 2.83 12.77
C LEU A 340 -1.78 3.42 14.16
N ILE A 341 -2.56 2.76 15.01
CA ILE A 341 -2.93 3.27 16.33
C ILE A 341 -1.68 3.58 17.16
N HIS A 342 -0.71 2.66 17.22
CA HIS A 342 0.50 2.85 18.02
C HIS A 342 1.59 3.67 17.33
N HIS A 343 1.55 3.84 16.01
CA HIS A 343 2.46 4.71 15.28
C HIS A 343 1.99 6.17 15.28
N ALA A 344 0.68 6.41 15.35
CA ALA A 344 0.09 7.69 15.00
C ALA A 344 -0.54 8.45 16.17
N ILE A 345 -0.94 7.77 17.25
CA ILE A 345 -1.75 8.38 18.30
C ILE A 345 -0.95 8.58 19.58
N ARG A 346 -1.20 9.71 20.23
CA ARG A 346 -0.61 10.04 21.52
C ARG A 346 -1.17 9.14 22.62
N PRO A 347 -0.35 8.64 23.56
CA PRO A 347 -0.77 7.74 24.64
C PRO A 347 -1.97 8.22 25.43
N GLU A 348 -2.01 9.51 25.75
CA GLU A 348 -3.09 10.13 26.52
C GLU A 348 -4.45 10.02 25.83
N HIS A 349 -4.50 9.86 24.51
CA HIS A 349 -5.74 9.64 23.77
C HIS A 349 -6.08 8.15 23.59
N LEU A 350 -5.17 7.24 23.94
CA LEU A 350 -5.38 5.80 23.88
C LEU A 350 -5.76 5.21 25.24
N ASP A 351 -5.46 5.92 26.33
CA ASP A 351 -5.87 5.55 27.68
C ASP A 351 -7.40 5.62 27.86
N ASP A 352 -7.90 5.07 28.97
CA ASP A 352 -9.32 5.09 29.37
C ASP A 352 -10.32 4.64 28.29
N GLY A 353 -9.90 3.69 27.44
CA GLY A 353 -10.73 3.08 26.39
C GLY A 353 -10.62 3.75 25.02
N GLY A 354 -9.81 4.81 24.88
CA GLY A 354 -9.60 5.48 23.59
C GLY A 354 -9.03 4.55 22.50
N GLU A 355 -8.15 3.62 22.88
CA GLU A 355 -7.66 2.57 21.98
C GLU A 355 -8.78 1.68 21.46
N MET A 356 -9.62 1.13 22.36
CA MET A 356 -10.72 0.24 21.98
C MET A 356 -11.80 0.97 21.19
N MET A 357 -12.02 2.26 21.44
CA MET A 357 -12.90 3.09 20.63
C MET A 357 -12.43 3.16 19.16
N LEU A 358 -11.13 3.29 18.91
CA LEU A 358 -10.59 3.29 17.54
C LEU A 358 -10.69 1.90 16.88
N VAL A 359 -10.41 0.83 17.63
CA VAL A 359 -10.57 -0.55 17.13
C VAL A 359 -12.03 -0.85 16.79
N ASP A 360 -12.96 -0.46 17.66
CA ASP A 360 -14.40 -0.62 17.44
C ASP A 360 -14.87 0.20 16.23
N HIS A 361 -14.37 1.42 16.06
CA HIS A 361 -14.64 2.25 14.88
C HIS A 361 -14.26 1.51 13.60
N TYR A 362 -13.06 0.95 13.53
CA TYR A 362 -12.61 0.16 12.37
C TYR A 362 -13.48 -1.09 12.14
N ILE A 363 -13.79 -1.86 13.19
CA ILE A 363 -14.59 -3.10 13.06
C ILE A 363 -15.97 -2.78 12.50
N ASN A 364 -16.63 -1.76 13.06
CA ASN A 364 -17.95 -1.34 12.60
C ASN A 364 -17.90 -0.90 11.14
N LYS A 365 -16.93 -0.04 10.79
CA LYS A 365 -16.77 0.45 9.42
C LYS A 365 -16.52 -0.67 8.41
N LEU A 366 -15.64 -1.62 8.75
CA LEU A 366 -15.37 -2.78 7.89
C LEU A 366 -16.64 -3.62 7.71
N ASN A 367 -17.35 -3.93 8.79
CA ASN A 367 -18.57 -4.73 8.71
C ASN A 367 -19.69 -4.03 7.92
N ASP A 368 -19.82 -2.71 8.02
CA ASP A 368 -20.76 -1.94 7.19
C ASP A 368 -20.44 -2.08 5.69
N LEU A 369 -19.15 -2.02 5.34
CA LEU A 369 -18.69 -2.17 3.96
C LEU A 369 -18.86 -3.61 3.44
N LEU A 370 -18.60 -4.62 4.28
CA LEU A 370 -18.83 -6.02 3.94
C LEU A 370 -20.32 -6.30 3.71
N LEU A 371 -21.20 -5.78 4.58
CA LEU A 371 -22.64 -5.91 4.42
C LEU A 371 -23.13 -5.24 3.12
N LEU A 372 -22.62 -4.04 2.80
CA LEU A 372 -22.95 -3.35 1.54
C LEU A 372 -22.54 -4.18 0.32
N LYS A 373 -21.31 -4.73 0.32
CA LYS A 373 -20.82 -5.61 -0.75
C LYS A 373 -21.69 -6.86 -0.93
N GLN A 374 -22.12 -7.46 0.18
CA GLN A 374 -23.02 -8.61 0.15
C GLN A 374 -24.39 -8.26 -0.46
N GLN A 375 -24.96 -7.10 -0.10
CA GLN A 375 -26.23 -6.64 -0.66
C GLN A 375 -26.13 -6.38 -2.16
N GLN A 376 -25.02 -5.78 -2.62
CA GLN A 376 -24.78 -5.54 -4.05
C GLN A 376 -24.69 -6.86 -4.84
N GLN A 377 -23.97 -7.86 -4.33
CA GLN A 377 -23.89 -9.18 -4.95
C GLN A 377 -25.26 -9.87 -5.02
N GLN A 378 -26.08 -9.74 -3.97
CA GLN A 378 -27.43 -10.31 -3.96
C GLN A 378 -28.34 -9.63 -5.00
N GLN A 379 -28.23 -8.32 -5.19
CA GLN A 379 -28.98 -7.58 -6.21
C GLN A 379 -28.56 -8.00 -7.63
N GLN A 380 -27.25 -8.11 -7.89
CA GLN A 380 -26.72 -8.57 -9.18
C GLN A 380 -27.22 -9.98 -9.53
N ASN A 381 -27.15 -10.91 -8.59
CA ASN A 381 -27.65 -12.28 -8.80
C ASN A 381 -29.16 -12.31 -9.11
N GLN A 382 -29.96 -11.43 -8.48
CA GLN A 382 -31.39 -11.32 -8.77
C GLN A 382 -31.65 -10.75 -10.17
N GLU A 383 -30.89 -9.74 -10.59
CA GLU A 383 -31.01 -9.16 -11.93
C GLU A 383 -30.64 -10.18 -13.03
N GLU A 384 -29.58 -10.95 -12.83
CA GLU A 384 -29.17 -12.04 -13.74
C GLU A 384 -30.25 -13.14 -13.85
N GLU A 385 -30.81 -13.58 -12.73
CA GLU A 385 -31.92 -14.55 -12.72
C GLU A 385 -33.15 -14.03 -13.47
N THR A 386 -33.49 -12.73 -13.36
CA THR A 386 -34.63 -12.16 -14.09
C THR A 386 -34.40 -12.03 -15.59
N HIS A 387 -33.14 -11.90 -16.04
CA HIS A 387 -32.81 -11.81 -17.46
C HIS A 387 -32.93 -13.18 -18.16
N ASP A 388 -32.49 -14.26 -17.49
CA ASP A 388 -32.47 -15.62 -18.04
C ASP A 388 -33.86 -16.27 -18.14
N VAL A 389 -34.86 -15.83 -17.36
CA VAL A 389 -36.23 -16.38 -17.43
C VAL A 389 -36.90 -16.17 -18.80
N ASN A 390 -36.38 -15.25 -19.62
CA ASN A 390 -36.88 -15.04 -20.99
C ASN A 390 -36.28 -15.98 -22.05
N ASP A 391 -35.25 -16.77 -21.74
CA ASP A 391 -34.64 -17.73 -22.66
C ASP A 391 -35.03 -19.17 -22.29
N THR A 392 -36.23 -19.59 -22.72
CA THR A 392 -36.87 -20.84 -22.31
C THR A 392 -36.20 -22.07 -22.95
N THR A 393 -35.10 -22.55 -22.38
CA THR A 393 -34.68 -23.96 -22.52
C THR A 393 -34.36 -24.58 -21.16
N MET A 394 -35.27 -25.47 -20.72
CA MET A 394 -35.25 -26.07 -19.38
C MET A 394 -34.09 -27.07 -19.20
N ASN A 395 -33.15 -26.76 -18.30
CA ASN A 395 -32.34 -27.77 -17.61
C ASN A 395 -31.82 -27.24 -16.26
N THR A 396 -32.67 -27.27 -15.24
CA THR A 396 -32.40 -26.75 -13.89
C THR A 396 -31.70 -27.79 -13.01
N THR A 397 -30.40 -27.62 -12.77
CA THR A 397 -29.71 -28.18 -11.60
C THR A 397 -29.28 -27.04 -10.68
N THR A 398 -30.19 -26.57 -9.83
CA THR A 398 -29.90 -25.56 -8.81
C THR A 398 -28.96 -26.12 -7.75
N ARG A 399 -27.69 -25.66 -7.73
CA ARG A 399 -26.78 -25.91 -6.62
C ARG A 399 -27.14 -24.97 -5.46
N PRO A 400 -27.19 -25.47 -4.21
CA PRO A 400 -27.38 -24.60 -3.05
C PRO A 400 -26.20 -23.63 -2.92
N ILE A 401 -26.49 -22.34 -2.96
CA ILE A 401 -25.52 -21.27 -2.71
C ILE A 401 -25.15 -21.33 -1.23
N LYS A 402 -23.92 -21.75 -0.92
CA LYS A 402 -23.38 -21.69 0.45
C LYS A 402 -23.28 -20.22 0.85
N GLN A 403 -24.11 -19.78 1.80
CA GLN A 403 -24.04 -18.41 2.33
C GLN A 403 -22.65 -18.19 2.95
N SER A 404 -21.83 -17.35 2.30
CA SER A 404 -20.55 -16.90 2.85
C SER A 404 -20.80 -15.94 4.01
N LEU A 405 -19.98 -16.04 5.06
CA LEU A 405 -20.03 -15.19 6.24
C LEU A 405 -19.37 -13.85 5.94
N CYS A 406 -20.12 -12.90 5.38
CA CYS A 406 -19.61 -11.56 5.07
C CYS A 406 -19.53 -10.65 6.31
N TYR A 407 -18.89 -11.11 7.38
CA TYR A 407 -18.82 -10.41 8.66
C TYR A 407 -17.57 -10.79 9.44
N TYR A 408 -16.95 -9.82 10.11
CA TYR A 408 -15.79 -10.03 10.99
C TYR A 408 -16.24 -9.94 12.47
N PRO A 409 -16.43 -11.07 13.17
CA PRO A 409 -16.93 -11.06 14.53
C PRO A 409 -16.02 -10.27 15.46
N LYS A 410 -16.61 -9.35 16.23
CA LYS A 410 -15.88 -8.46 17.14
C LYS A 410 -14.92 -9.23 18.07
N GLU A 411 -15.32 -10.37 18.61
CA GLU A 411 -14.47 -11.18 19.49
C GLU A 411 -13.22 -11.69 18.77
N ILE A 412 -13.36 -12.20 17.54
CA ILE A 412 -12.24 -12.66 16.71
C ILE A 412 -11.36 -11.49 16.28
N ALA A 413 -11.99 -10.38 15.88
CA ALA A 413 -11.30 -9.17 15.47
C ALA A 413 -10.45 -8.58 16.60
N LEU A 414 -10.99 -8.53 17.83
CA LEU A 414 -10.25 -8.11 19.02
C LEU A 414 -9.11 -9.08 19.36
N TRP A 415 -9.30 -10.38 19.18
CA TRP A 415 -8.24 -11.37 19.36
C TRP A 415 -7.09 -11.14 18.36
N HIS A 416 -7.40 -10.98 17.07
CA HIS A 416 -6.42 -10.68 16.04
C HIS A 416 -5.70 -9.35 16.28
N TYR A 417 -6.40 -8.33 16.78
CA TYR A 417 -5.79 -7.06 17.17
C TYR A 417 -4.78 -7.22 18.31
N LYS A 418 -5.11 -7.95 19.38
CA LYS A 418 -4.18 -8.20 20.49
C LYS A 418 -2.92 -8.93 20.05
N LEU A 419 -3.08 -9.95 19.19
CA LEU A 419 -1.96 -10.67 18.59
C LEU A 419 -1.10 -9.75 17.72
N ALA A 420 -1.73 -8.89 16.91
CA ALA A 420 -1.03 -7.90 16.10
C ALA A 420 -0.25 -6.90 16.96
N VAL A 421 -0.79 -6.44 18.08
CA VAL A 421 -0.07 -5.56 19.02
C VAL A 421 1.15 -6.26 19.61
N ALA A 422 1.01 -7.51 20.05
CA ALA A 422 2.11 -8.29 20.60
C ALA A 422 3.22 -8.54 19.56
N ASP A 423 2.85 -8.88 18.33
CA ASP A 423 3.81 -9.08 17.26
C ASP A 423 4.47 -7.76 16.80
N TYR A 424 3.71 -6.68 16.73
CA TYR A 424 4.25 -5.34 16.45
C TYR A 424 5.32 -4.96 17.48
N PHE A 425 5.04 -5.21 18.77
CA PHE A 425 6.01 -5.01 19.83
C PHE A 425 7.29 -5.82 19.65
N ARG A 426 7.17 -7.11 19.30
CA ARG A 426 8.32 -7.98 19.03
C ARG A 426 9.23 -7.37 17.94
N PHE A 427 8.64 -6.84 16.87
CA PHE A 427 9.40 -6.14 15.81
C PHE A 427 10.18 -4.93 16.35
N PHE A 428 9.54 -4.10 17.18
CA PHE A 428 10.18 -2.92 17.75
C PHE A 428 11.29 -3.25 18.74
N LEU A 429 11.04 -4.22 19.61
CA LEU A 429 11.99 -4.69 20.60
C LEU A 429 13.27 -5.21 19.92
N GLY A 430 13.11 -6.07 18.91
CA GLY A 430 14.22 -6.70 18.20
C GLY A 430 15.05 -5.73 17.35
N ARG A 431 14.39 -4.77 16.68
CA ARG A 431 15.04 -3.91 15.68
C ARG A 431 15.45 -2.54 16.20
N PHE A 432 14.58 -1.89 16.96
CA PHE A 432 14.74 -0.48 17.29
C PHE A 432 15.16 -0.25 18.74
N TRP A 433 14.68 -1.06 19.67
CA TRP A 433 14.90 -0.82 21.10
C TRP A 433 16.12 -1.51 21.68
N LYS A 434 16.69 -2.49 20.97
CA LYS A 434 17.96 -3.13 21.36
C LYS A 434 19.11 -2.14 21.64
N SER A 435 19.11 -1.01 20.94
CA SER A 435 20.10 0.07 21.09
C SER A 435 19.47 1.41 21.47
N ALA A 436 18.23 1.41 21.95
CA ALA A 436 17.55 2.64 22.31
C ALA A 436 18.16 3.26 23.58
N THR A 437 18.44 4.55 23.49
CA THR A 437 18.88 5.40 24.61
C THR A 437 18.03 6.67 24.66
N PRO A 438 17.97 7.39 25.80
CA PRO A 438 17.30 8.69 25.88
C PRO A 438 17.76 9.67 24.78
N GLU A 439 19.04 9.69 24.45
CA GLU A 439 19.60 10.54 23.39
C GLU A 439 19.09 10.13 22.00
N SER A 440 18.89 8.83 21.76
CA SER A 440 18.33 8.33 20.50
C SER A 440 16.87 8.74 20.31
N PHE A 441 16.09 8.82 21.39
CA PHE A 441 14.71 9.34 21.37
C PHE A 441 14.70 10.84 21.09
N GLU A 442 15.54 11.62 21.78
CA GLU A 442 15.61 13.07 21.58
C GLU A 442 16.00 13.43 20.13
N LYS A 443 16.95 12.71 19.53
CA LYS A 443 17.33 12.88 18.12
C LYS A 443 16.18 12.64 17.14
N ARG A 444 15.19 11.83 17.51
CA ARG A 444 14.08 11.42 16.64
C ARG A 444 12.77 12.13 16.95
N LYS A 445 12.70 12.93 18.02
CA LYS A 445 11.47 13.54 18.55
C LYS A 445 10.60 14.23 17.49
N TYR A 446 11.23 14.93 16.54
CA TYR A 446 10.55 15.65 15.46
C TYR A 446 10.45 14.88 14.14
N SER A 447 10.96 13.65 14.07
CA SER A 447 10.93 12.82 12.86
C SER A 447 9.54 12.23 12.65
N LYS A 448 8.70 12.90 11.86
CA LYS A 448 7.33 12.46 11.56
C LYS A 448 7.26 11.05 10.95
N ASN A 449 8.27 10.68 10.16
CA ASN A 449 8.40 9.36 9.54
C ASN A 449 8.94 8.26 10.50
N THR A 450 9.18 8.60 11.76
CA THR A 450 9.52 7.62 12.79
C THR A 450 8.29 7.35 13.65
N ALA A 451 8.02 6.06 13.88
CA ALA A 451 6.96 5.61 14.79
C ALA A 451 6.96 6.38 16.10
N PHE A 452 5.79 6.79 16.56
CA PHE A 452 5.68 7.64 17.75
C PHE A 452 6.35 6.99 18.97
N ILE A 453 6.14 5.68 19.16
CA ILE A 453 6.80 4.86 20.19
C ILE A 453 8.34 4.75 20.06
N ASN A 454 8.94 5.20 18.95
CA ASN A 454 10.40 5.24 18.73
C ASN A 454 11.01 6.63 18.91
N ARG A 455 10.19 7.65 19.18
CA ARG A 455 10.63 9.04 19.32
C ARG A 455 10.02 9.77 20.51
N ASP A 456 9.06 9.15 21.18
CA ASP A 456 8.49 9.60 22.44
C ASP A 456 8.62 8.50 23.51
N ARG A 457 9.23 8.86 24.65
CA ARG A 457 9.52 7.90 25.73
C ARG A 457 8.27 7.45 26.46
N ASP A 458 7.35 8.38 26.72
CA ASP A 458 6.12 8.08 27.45
C ASP A 458 5.23 7.19 26.58
N ALA A 459 5.24 7.40 25.26
CA ALA A 459 4.61 6.50 24.31
C ALA A 459 5.20 5.10 24.30
N ALA A 460 6.53 4.96 24.34
CA ALA A 460 7.18 3.65 24.43
C ALA A 460 6.74 2.90 25.70
N PHE A 461 6.74 3.55 26.86
CA PHE A 461 6.32 2.93 28.12
C PHE A 461 4.83 2.59 28.15
N ALA A 462 3.97 3.49 27.65
CA ALA A 462 2.54 3.21 27.56
C ALA A 462 2.26 2.03 26.62
N PHE A 463 3.01 1.90 25.53
CA PHE A 463 2.91 0.75 24.63
C PHE A 463 3.36 -0.56 25.30
N ILE A 464 4.47 -0.57 26.04
CA ILE A 464 4.92 -1.74 26.83
C ILE A 464 3.82 -2.24 27.76
N LYS A 465 3.16 -1.33 28.51
CA LYS A 465 2.08 -1.70 29.43
C LYS A 465 0.89 -2.34 28.71
N ARG A 466 0.53 -1.86 27.51
CA ARG A 466 -0.54 -2.44 26.70
C ARG A 466 -0.17 -3.84 26.22
N VAL A 467 1.07 -4.02 25.76
CA VAL A 467 1.57 -5.32 25.34
C VAL A 467 1.57 -6.31 26.50
N GLU A 468 2.06 -5.91 27.67
CA GLU A 468 2.02 -6.73 28.89
C GLU A 468 0.60 -7.18 29.24
N LYS A 469 -0.37 -6.25 29.20
CA LYS A 469 -1.79 -6.54 29.40
C LYS A 469 -2.28 -7.60 28.39
N TYR A 470 -2.07 -7.38 27.10
CA TYR A 470 -2.57 -8.30 26.07
C TYR A 470 -1.88 -9.66 26.10
N MET A 471 -0.57 -9.71 26.35
CA MET A 471 0.15 -10.97 26.53
C MET A 471 -0.41 -11.77 27.71
N THR A 472 -0.70 -11.09 28.83
CA THR A 472 -1.32 -11.73 30.00
C THR A 472 -2.70 -12.31 29.67
N GLU A 473 -3.56 -11.54 28.98
CA GLU A 473 -4.88 -12.03 28.56
C GLU A 473 -4.78 -13.21 27.60
N ILE A 474 -3.84 -13.15 26.65
CA ILE A 474 -3.56 -14.21 25.68
C ILE A 474 -3.12 -15.51 26.39
N GLU A 475 -2.22 -15.40 27.38
CA GLU A 475 -1.76 -16.54 28.18
C GLU A 475 -2.88 -17.16 29.03
N GLN A 476 -3.78 -16.34 29.60
CA GLN A 476 -4.93 -16.83 30.37
C GLN A 476 -5.91 -17.63 29.50
N VAL A 477 -6.22 -17.15 28.29
CA VAL A 477 -7.08 -17.88 27.35
C VAL A 477 -6.48 -19.25 27.03
N LYS A 478 -5.16 -19.31 26.83
CA LYS A 478 -4.46 -20.57 26.60
C LYS A 478 -4.58 -21.52 27.78
N GLN A 479 -4.27 -21.06 28.99
CA GLN A 479 -4.38 -21.88 30.21
C GLN A 479 -5.79 -22.44 30.39
N ASN A 480 -6.82 -21.65 30.10
CA ASN A 480 -8.21 -22.10 30.17
C ASN A 480 -8.53 -23.18 29.11
N LYS A 481 -8.02 -23.05 27.88
CA LYS A 481 -8.17 -24.07 26.82
C LYS A 481 -7.47 -25.37 27.19
N ASP A 482 -6.24 -25.28 27.70
CA ASP A 482 -5.46 -26.45 28.13
C ASP A 482 -6.14 -27.18 29.30
N ASN A 483 -6.67 -26.43 30.28
CA ASN A 483 -7.43 -26.99 31.39
C ASN A 483 -8.69 -27.72 30.91
N PHE A 484 -9.45 -27.13 29.99
CA PHE A 484 -10.65 -27.73 29.41
C PHE A 484 -10.35 -29.00 28.59
N LEU A 485 -9.23 -29.05 27.87
CA LEU A 485 -8.82 -30.25 27.11
C LEU A 485 -8.26 -31.36 28.01
N SER A 486 -7.76 -31.01 29.20
CA SER A 486 -7.21 -31.96 30.18
C SER A 486 -8.26 -32.57 31.12
N SER A 487 -9.44 -31.95 31.24
CA SER A 487 -10.60 -32.41 32.03
C SER A 487 -11.54 -33.27 31.20
#